data_AF-A0A8B9UN30-F1
#
_entry.id   AF-A0A8B9UN30-F1
#
_cell.length_a   1.000
_cell.length_b   1.000
_cell.length_c   1.000
_cell.angle_alpha   90.00
_cell.angle_beta   90.00
_cell.angle_gamma   90.00
#
_symmetry.space_group_name_H-M   'P 1'
#
loop_
_entity.id
_entity.type
_entity.pdbx_description
1 polymer ?
#
loop_
_entity_poly.entity_id
_entity_poly.type
_entity_poly.pdbx_seq_one_letter_code
_entity_poly.pdbx_strand_id
1 'polypeptide(L)' 'MQGYEPVAEIGVGAYGTVYKARDLRSGRFVALKNVRVTATENGLPLSTVREVALLKRLEHFDHPNIVR' A
#
# COMPACT_ATOMS: atom_id res chain seq x y z
N MET A 1 4.17 5.94 -8.94
CA MET A 1 5.30 6.42 -8.11
C MET A 1 5.52 7.92 -8.19
N GLN A 2 4.96 8.66 -9.17
CA GLN A 2 5.03 10.13 -9.14
C GLN A 2 4.51 10.68 -7.80
N GLY A 3 5.30 11.56 -7.18
CA GLY A 3 5.02 12.11 -5.85
C GLY A 3 5.68 11.35 -4.69
N TYR A 4 6.32 10.20 -4.93
CA TYR A 4 7.08 9.48 -3.90
C TYR A 4 8.48 9.11 -4.40
N GLU A 5 9.47 9.25 -3.53
CA GLU A 5 10.86 8.88 -3.78
C GLU A 5 11.22 7.64 -2.96
N PRO A 6 11.43 6.46 -3.60
CA PRO A 6 11.87 5.26 -2.90
C PRO A 6 13.27 5.46 -2.30
N VAL A 7 13.45 5.06 -1.05
CA VAL A 7 14.72 5.18 -0.31
C VAL A 7 15.38 3.82 -0.13
N ALA A 8 14.59 2.82 0.28
CA ALA A 8 15.08 1.47 0.51
C ALA A 8 13.95 0.46 0.38
N GLU A 9 14.28 -0.75 -0.06
CA GLU A 9 13.42 -1.91 0.16
C GLU A 9 13.50 -2.29 1.65
N ILE A 10 12.35 -2.51 2.28
CA ILE A 10 12.26 -2.83 3.72
C ILE A 10 11.58 -4.17 3.99
N GLY A 11 11.07 -4.86 2.96
CA GLY A 11 10.53 -6.20 3.13
C GLY A 11 9.97 -6.80 1.84
N VAL A 12 10.02 -8.13 1.77
CA VAL A 12 9.43 -8.93 0.70
C VAL A 12 8.51 -9.97 1.34
N GLY A 13 7.31 -10.09 0.80
CA GLY A 13 6.34 -11.10 1.22
C GLY A 13 5.65 -11.75 0.04
N ALA A 14 4.78 -12.73 0.34
CA ALA A 14 4.02 -13.47 -0.65
C ALA A 14 3.21 -12.56 -1.60
N TYR A 15 2.73 -11.42 -1.10
CA TYR A 15 1.88 -10.48 -1.83
C TYR A 15 2.65 -9.33 -2.50
N GLY A 16 3.99 -9.29 -2.39
CA GLY A 16 4.81 -8.28 -3.04
C GLY A 16 5.89 -7.67 -2.16
N THR A 17 6.37 -6.49 -2.55
CA THR A 17 7.54 -5.83 -1.95
C THR A 17 7.12 -4.53 -1.28
N VAL A 18 7.71 -4.23 -0.13
CA VAL A 18 7.49 -3.00 0.63
C VAL A 18 8.74 -2.15 0.58
N TYR A 19 8.59 -0.88 0.20
CA TYR A 19 9.65 0.11 0.17
C TYR A 19 9.39 1.19 1.22
N LYS A 20 10.44 1.63 1.91
CA LYS A 20 10.44 2.95 2.56
C LYS A 20 10.59 3.99 1.46
N ALA A 21 9.72 4.99 1.46
CA ALA A 21 9.78 6.10 0.52
C ALA A 21 9.55 7.43 1.23
N ARG A 22 9.97 8.52 0.61
CA ARG A 22 9.64 9.89 1.01
C ARG A 22 8.46 10.38 0.17
N ASP A 23 7.41 10.84 0.81
CA ASP A 23 6.36 11.62 0.13
C ASP A 23 6.94 12.99 -0.22
N LEU A 24 6.97 13.33 -1.51
CA LEU A 24 7.54 14.57 -2.01
C LEU A 24 6.67 15.80 -1.68
N ARG A 25 5.39 15.60 -1.31
CA ARG A 25 4.49 16.69 -0.91
C ARG A 25 4.64 17.05 0.56
N SER A 26 4.56 16.06 1.45
CA SER A 26 4.65 16.29 2.90
C SER A 26 6.08 16.21 3.45
N GLY A 27 7.01 15.64 2.70
CA GLY A 27 8.37 15.35 3.13
C GLY A 27 8.50 14.18 4.11
N ARG A 28 7.39 13.54 4.50
CA ARG A 28 7.35 12.44 5.49
C ARG A 28 7.78 11.12 4.87
N PHE A 29 8.34 10.24 5.70
CA PHE A 29 8.55 8.85 5.30
C PHE A 29 7.24 8.06 5.36
N VAL A 30 7.02 7.23 4.34
CA VAL A 30 5.87 6.35 4.17
C VAL A 30 6.33 4.95 3.76
N ALA A 31 5.46 3.96 3.92
CA ALA A 31 5.66 2.62 3.39
C ALA A 31 4.86 2.47 2.07
N LEU A 32 5.54 2.14 0.98
CA LEU A 32 4.92 1.81 -0.30
C LEU A 32 4.89 0.29 -0.48
N LYS A 33 3.71 -0.31 -0.39
CA LYS A 33 3.51 -1.72 -0.69
C LYS A 33 3.17 -1.88 -2.17
N ASN A 34 4.13 -2.40 -2.93
CA ASN A 34 3.91 -2.78 -4.32
C ASN A 34 3.32 -4.20 -4.37
N VAL A 35 2.02 -4.29 -4.59
CA VAL A 35 1.28 -5.56 -4.56
C VAL A 35 1.39 -6.26 -5.91
N ARG A 36 1.79 -7.54 -5.88
CA ARG A 36 1.80 -8.40 -7.08
C ARG A 36 0.39 -8.92 -7.31
N VAL A 37 -0.38 -8.21 -8.14
CA VAL A 37 -1.73 -8.63 -8.51
C VAL A 37 -1.71 -9.15 -9.94
N THR A 38 -2.04 -10.43 -10.10
CA THR A 38 -2.30 -10.98 -11.44
C THR A 38 -3.70 -10.54 -11.85
N ALA A 39 -3.78 -9.62 -12.80
CA ALA A 39 -5.06 -9.27 -13.42
C ALA A 39 -5.59 -10.50 -14.16
N THR A 40 -6.86 -10.80 -13.97
CA THR A 40 -7.60 -11.80 -14.75
C THR A 40 -8.22 -11.12 -15.97
N GLU A 41 -8.80 -11.88 -16.90
CA GLU A 41 -9.59 -11.32 -18.01
C GLU A 41 -10.72 -10.40 -17.53
N ASN A 42 -11.19 -10.61 -16.29
CA ASN A 42 -12.23 -9.82 -15.63
C ASN A 42 -11.67 -8.66 -14.78
N GLY A 43 -10.38 -8.34 -14.90
CA GLY A 43 -9.71 -7.28 -14.14
C GLY A 43 -9.10 -7.76 -12.82
N LEU A 44 -9.10 -6.89 -11.81
CA LEU A 44 -8.48 -7.17 -10.51
C LEU A 44 -9.29 -8.23 -9.73
N PRO A 45 -8.62 -9.17 -9.03
CA PRO A 45 -9.31 -10.12 -8.16
C PRO A 45 -10.17 -9.41 -7.13
N LEU A 46 -11.42 -9.89 -6.96
CA LEU A 46 -12.38 -9.29 -6.04
C LEU A 46 -11.89 -9.25 -4.59
N SER A 47 -11.08 -10.22 -4.17
CA SER A 47 -10.41 -10.21 -2.86
C SER A 47 -9.53 -8.98 -2.69
N THR A 48 -8.70 -8.64 -3.68
CA THR A 48 -7.83 -7.46 -3.65
C THR A 48 -8.64 -6.17 -3.53
N VAL A 49 -9.73 -6.07 -4.30
CA VAL A 49 -10.62 -4.90 -4.25
C VAL A 49 -11.27 -4.77 -2.86
N ARG A 50 -11.78 -5.88 -2.31
CA ARG A 50 -12.41 -5.91 -0.98
C ARG A 50 -11.43 -5.53 0.14
N GLU A 51 -10.21 -6.05 0.09
CA GLU A 51 -9.18 -5.75 1.09
C GLU A 51 -8.79 -4.26 1.08
N VAL A 52 -8.54 -3.69 -0.10
CA VAL A 52 -8.22 -2.25 -0.23
C VAL A 52 -9.40 -1.38 0.22
N ALA A 53 -10.63 -1.76 -0.14
CA ALA A 53 -11.83 -1.04 0.29
C ALA A 53 -12.02 -1.08 1.82
N LEU A 54 -11.73 -2.22 2.45
CA LEU A 54 -11.80 -2.36 3.90
C LEU A 54 -10.72 -1.51 4.60
N LEU A 55 -9.47 -1.53 4.12
CA LEU A 55 -8.40 -0.71 4.67
C LEU A 55 -8.74 0.79 4.64
N LYS A 56 -9.29 1.28 3.52
CA LYS A 56 -9.76 2.68 3.41
C LYS A 56 -10.88 3.01 4.39
N ARG A 57 -11.80 2.07 4.62
CA ARG A 57 -12.86 2.24 5.62
C ARG A 57 -12.29 2.30 7.04
N LEU A 58 -11.30 1.46 7.35
CA LEU A 58 -10.66 1.41 8.66
C LEU A 58 -9.93 2.72 9.02
N GLU A 59 -9.38 3.43 8.04
CA GLU A 59 -8.69 4.71 8.24
C GLU A 59 -9.57 5.76 8.95
N HIS A 60 -10.88 5.74 8.72
CA HIS A 60 -11.86 6.65 9.31
C HIS A 60 -12.03 6.49 10.82
N PHE A 61 -11.68 5.32 11.37
CA PHE A 61 -11.87 5.02 12.80
C PHE A 61 -10.71 5.51 13.68
N ASP A 62 -9.58 5.93 13.10
CA ASP A 62 -8.39 6.41 13.83
C ASP A 62 -7.97 5.51 15.01
N HIS A 63 -7.97 4.19 14.81
CA HIS A 63 -7.66 3.28 15.89
C HIS A 63 -6.14 3.29 16.19
N PRO A 64 -5.71 3.51 17.45
CA PRO A 64 -4.29 3.69 17.78
C PRO A 64 -3.42 2.46 17.52
N ASN A 65 -4.02 1.27 17.38
CA ASN A 65 -3.32 0.02 17.07
C ASN A 65 -3.44 -0.44 15.61
N ILE A 66 -3.97 0.40 14.71
CA ILE A 66 -4.06 0.10 13.28
C ILE A 66 -3.25 1.15 12.51
N VAL A 67 -2.37 0.68 11.62
CA VAL A 67 -1.53 1.56 10.81
C VAL A 67 -2.36 2.34 9.77
N ARG A 68 -1.91 3.57 9.48
CA ARG A 68 -2.44 4.44 8.41
C ARG A 68 -1.44 4.50 7.26
#